data_AF-A0A143XJH7-F1
#
_entry.id   AF-A0A143XJH7-F1
#
_cell.length_a   1.000
_cell.length_b   1.000
_cell.length_c   1.000
_cell.angle_alpha   90.00
_cell.angle_beta   90.00
_cell.angle_gamma   90.00
#
_symmetry.space_group_name_H-M   'P 1'
#
loop_
_entity.id
_entity.type
_entity.pdbx_description
1 polymer ?
#
loop_
_entity_poly.entity_id
_entity_poly.type
_entity_poly.pdbx_seq_one_letter_code
_entity_poly.pdbx_strand_id
1 'polypeptide(L)'
;MKDYIKIGLEKGYISLNEDMSRITYLFQNNKEYAYNKPEDKVQAETVLRLILDYNYPARRIKQFVQVTMGREVKEADIIVYEDDACIRPHILVECKREEVSEAEYQQAIEQAYSYAFALPCDIKYVWVTSGIKSDYFEVDKTQNSRNQMPDIPQFGVKTVASYKYVYDAYFLPQIAGEQRFLIFP
;
A
#
# COMPACT_ATOMS: atom_id res chain seq x y z
N MET A 1 -10.33 -14.24 -8.44
CA MET A 1 -9.80 -13.16 -7.56
C MET A 1 -9.02 -13.83 -6.44
N LYS A 2 -7.80 -13.37 -6.12
CA LYS A 2 -7.01 -13.93 -5.01
C LYS A 2 -7.65 -13.51 -3.69
N ASP A 3 -7.86 -14.47 -2.79
CA ASP A 3 -8.24 -14.16 -1.40
C ASP A 3 -6.96 -13.91 -0.60
N TYR A 4 -6.56 -12.64 -0.52
CA TYR A 4 -5.32 -12.27 0.17
C TYR A 4 -5.36 -12.60 1.66
N ILE A 5 -6.51 -12.45 2.31
CA ILE A 5 -6.67 -12.74 3.74
C ILE A 5 -6.39 -14.22 4.00
N LYS A 6 -7.00 -15.11 3.23
CA LYS A 6 -6.74 -16.55 3.33
C LYS A 6 -5.26 -16.88 3.09
N ILE A 7 -4.66 -16.34 2.03
CA ILE A 7 -3.23 -16.57 1.72
C ILE A 7 -2.33 -16.03 2.83
N GLY A 8 -2.69 -14.87 3.41
CA GLY A 8 -1.96 -14.24 4.51
C GLY A 8 -1.99 -15.06 5.80
N LEU A 9 -3.13 -15.68 6.11
CA LEU A 9 -3.29 -16.64 7.21
C LEU A 9 -2.44 -17.89 6.97
N GLU A 10 -2.55 -18.50 5.79
CA GLU A 10 -1.81 -19.73 5.42
C GLU A 10 -0.29 -19.54 5.43
N LYS A 11 0.19 -18.36 5.01
CA LYS A 11 1.62 -18.01 5.00
C LYS A 11 2.15 -17.47 6.34
N GLY A 12 1.28 -17.29 7.34
CA GLY A 12 1.68 -16.77 8.65
C GLY A 12 2.11 -15.31 8.64
N TYR A 13 1.54 -14.48 7.75
CA TYR A 13 1.71 -13.03 7.82
C TYR A 13 0.76 -12.39 8.82
N ILE A 14 -0.44 -12.94 8.93
CA ILE A 14 -1.50 -12.44 9.81
C ILE A 14 -2.16 -13.57 10.60
N SER A 15 -2.83 -13.22 11.69
CA SER A 15 -3.83 -14.06 12.35
C SER A 15 -5.07 -13.23 12.68
N LEU A 16 -6.24 -13.87 12.72
CA LEU A 16 -7.48 -13.28 13.19
C LEU A 16 -7.85 -13.87 14.56
N ASN A 17 -8.48 -13.07 15.41
CA ASN A 17 -9.05 -13.57 16.65
C ASN A 17 -10.37 -14.33 16.39
N GLU A 18 -10.90 -15.01 17.42
CA GLU A 18 -12.03 -15.93 17.27
C GLU A 18 -13.30 -15.29 16.69
N ASP A 19 -13.60 -14.04 17.07
CA ASP A 19 -14.77 -13.31 16.59
C ASP A 19 -14.50 -12.49 15.30
N MET A 20 -13.30 -12.62 14.72
CA MET A 20 -12.83 -11.89 13.54
C MET A 20 -12.88 -10.36 13.70
N SER A 21 -12.91 -9.84 14.93
CA SER A 21 -12.95 -8.40 15.19
C SER A 21 -11.57 -7.74 15.20
N ARG A 22 -10.50 -8.54 15.25
CA ARG A 22 -9.11 -8.07 15.29
C ARG A 22 -8.21 -8.88 14.37
N ILE A 23 -7.23 -8.18 13.82
CA ILE A 23 -6.17 -8.72 13.00
C ILE A 23 -4.83 -8.48 13.66
N THR A 24 -4.00 -9.51 13.74
CA THR A 24 -2.63 -9.46 14.23
C THR A 24 -1.66 -9.60 13.06
N TYR A 25 -0.72 -8.67 12.93
CA TYR A 25 0.37 -8.75 11.94
C TYR A 25 1.60 -9.40 12.58
N LEU A 26 1.81 -10.67 12.25
CA LEU A 26 2.83 -11.53 12.90
C LEU A 26 4.26 -11.05 12.60
N PHE A 27 4.48 -10.43 11.43
CA PHE A 27 5.77 -9.87 11.03
C PHE A 27 6.14 -8.54 11.73
N GLN A 28 5.27 -8.01 12.60
CA GLN A 28 5.49 -6.77 13.33
C GLN A 28 5.41 -6.95 14.85
N ASN A 29 6.03 -7.99 15.39
CA ASN A 29 5.98 -8.31 16.82
C ASN A 29 4.53 -8.51 17.32
N ASN A 30 3.70 -9.18 16.51
CA ASN A 30 2.30 -9.47 16.83
C ASN A 30 1.48 -8.22 17.17
N LYS A 31 1.70 -7.11 16.44
CA LYS A 31 0.85 -5.93 16.57
C LYS A 31 -0.58 -6.24 16.12
N GLU A 32 -1.53 -5.85 16.95
CA GLU A 32 -2.95 -6.12 16.75
C GLU A 32 -3.72 -4.82 16.48
N TYR A 33 -4.65 -4.88 15.54
CA TYR A 33 -5.51 -3.76 15.14
C TYR A 33 -6.96 -4.23 14.98
N ALA A 34 -7.89 -3.26 14.97
CA ALA A 34 -9.28 -3.53 14.66
C ALA A 34 -9.44 -4.06 13.23
N TYR A 35 -10.42 -4.95 13.04
CA TYR A 35 -10.72 -5.58 11.76
C TYR A 35 -12.25 -5.64 11.51
N ASN A 36 -12.96 -4.62 11.95
CA ASN A 36 -14.42 -4.61 11.95
C ASN A 36 -14.99 -3.80 10.79
N LYS A 37 -14.35 -2.67 10.46
CA LYS A 37 -14.84 -1.75 9.46
C LYS A 37 -14.48 -2.28 8.07
N PRO A 38 -15.29 -1.96 7.04
CA PRO A 38 -14.93 -2.30 5.66
C PRO A 38 -13.57 -1.74 5.24
N GLU A 39 -13.21 -0.55 5.71
CA GLU A 39 -11.91 0.08 5.45
C GLU A 39 -10.75 -0.72 6.07
N ASP A 40 -10.91 -1.27 7.28
CA ASP A 40 -9.91 -2.12 7.94
C ASP A 40 -9.60 -3.37 7.08
N LYS A 41 -10.62 -3.90 6.38
CA LYS A 41 -10.48 -5.05 5.47
C LYS A 41 -9.68 -4.70 4.24
N VAL A 42 -9.98 -3.55 3.62
CA VAL A 42 -9.23 -3.01 2.48
C VAL A 42 -7.78 -2.76 2.87
N GLN A 43 -7.53 -2.21 4.07
CA GLN A 43 -6.17 -1.96 4.57
C GLN A 43 -5.39 -3.26 4.76
N ALA A 44 -5.99 -4.29 5.39
CA ALA A 44 -5.36 -5.59 5.56
C ALA A 44 -5.03 -6.28 4.23
N GLU A 45 -5.98 -6.28 3.28
CA GLU A 45 -5.75 -6.77 1.94
C GLU A 45 -4.58 -6.02 1.27
N THR A 46 -4.57 -4.69 1.38
CA THR A 46 -3.55 -3.83 0.78
C THR A 46 -2.16 -4.14 1.32
N VAL A 47 -2.02 -4.35 2.64
CA VAL A 47 -0.76 -4.80 3.26
C VAL A 47 -0.31 -6.12 2.66
N LEU A 48 -1.21 -7.09 2.52
CA LEU A 48 -0.88 -8.40 1.96
C LEU A 48 -0.53 -8.33 0.48
N ARG A 49 -1.18 -7.46 -0.29
CA ARG A 49 -0.84 -7.17 -1.70
C ARG A 49 0.57 -6.62 -1.84
N LEU A 50 0.94 -5.64 -1.00
CA LEU A 50 2.29 -5.08 -0.98
C LEU A 50 3.36 -6.15 -0.77
N ILE A 51 3.08 -7.13 0.11
CA ILE A 51 4.00 -8.24 0.39
C ILE A 51 4.00 -9.27 -0.75
N LEU A 52 2.83 -9.74 -1.16
CA LEU A 52 2.67 -10.94 -1.99
C LEU A 52 2.80 -10.67 -3.48
N ASP A 53 2.32 -9.52 -3.95
CA ASP A 53 2.34 -9.18 -5.37
C ASP A 53 3.42 -8.16 -5.68
N TYR A 54 3.58 -7.13 -4.84
CA TYR A 54 4.62 -6.11 -5.04
C TYR A 54 5.97 -6.48 -4.42
N ASN A 55 6.07 -7.63 -3.73
CA ASN A 55 7.29 -8.18 -3.16
C ASN A 55 8.02 -7.27 -2.16
N TYR A 56 7.33 -6.30 -1.54
CA TYR A 56 7.92 -5.47 -0.50
C TYR A 56 8.19 -6.31 0.76
N PRO A 57 9.40 -6.23 1.35
CA PRO A 57 9.69 -6.93 2.60
C PRO A 57 8.72 -6.48 3.69
N ALA A 58 8.00 -7.43 4.30
CA ALA A 58 6.96 -7.13 5.29
C ALA A 58 7.45 -6.24 6.46
N ARG A 59 8.72 -6.39 6.86
CA ARG A 59 9.37 -5.56 7.89
C ARG A 59 9.42 -4.05 7.56
N ARG A 60 9.37 -3.70 6.27
CA ARG A 60 9.39 -2.32 5.74
C ARG A 60 8.01 -1.74 5.54
N ILE A 61 6.95 -2.46 5.88
CA ILE A 61 5.58 -1.97 5.80
C ILE A 61 5.15 -1.66 7.24
N LYS A 62 4.59 -0.48 7.47
CA LYS A 62 4.05 -0.04 8.76
C LYS A 62 2.64 0.51 8.56
N GLN A 63 1.74 0.22 9.49
CA GLN A 63 0.39 0.76 9.51
C GLN A 63 0.27 1.84 10.60
N PHE A 64 -0.68 2.77 10.42
CA PHE A 64 -1.01 3.83 11.38
C PHE A 64 0.21 4.66 11.77
N VAL A 65 0.97 5.11 10.76
CA VAL A 65 2.18 5.92 10.98
C VAL A 65 1.76 7.35 11.27
N GLN A 66 2.22 7.91 12.38
CA GLN A 66 1.91 9.27 12.77
C GLN A 66 2.52 10.29 11.80
N VAL A 67 1.69 11.24 11.37
CA VAL A 67 2.05 12.35 10.49
C VAL A 67 1.72 13.66 11.21
N THR A 68 2.74 14.45 11.51
CA THR A 68 2.56 15.75 12.16
C THR A 68 2.25 16.82 11.11
N MET A 69 1.07 17.43 11.23
CA MET A 69 0.56 18.48 10.36
C MET A 69 0.40 19.78 11.15
N GLY A 70 1.46 20.58 11.23
CA GLY A 70 1.48 21.78 12.05
C GLY A 70 1.31 21.45 13.54
N ARG A 71 0.13 21.73 14.10
CA ARG A 71 -0.20 21.41 15.51
C ARG A 71 -0.99 20.10 15.67
N GLU A 72 -1.53 19.56 14.58
CA GLU A 72 -2.29 18.32 14.61
C GLU A 72 -1.39 17.12 14.33
N VAL A 73 -1.73 15.97 14.90
CA VAL A 73 -1.14 14.68 14.56
C VAL A 73 -2.24 13.83 13.94
N LYS A 74 -2.00 13.37 12.72
CA LYS A 74 -2.86 12.41 11.99
C LYS A 74 -2.11 11.10 11.84
N GLU A 75 -2.76 10.09 11.29
CA GLU A 75 -2.15 8.79 11.01
C GLU A 75 -2.38 8.45 9.55
N ALA A 76 -1.31 8.09 8.85
CA ALA A 76 -1.40 7.49 7.52
C ALA A 76 -1.68 5.99 7.65
N ASP A 77 -2.55 5.47 6.80
CA ASP A 77 -3.00 4.08 6.90
C ASP A 77 -1.84 3.09 6.74
N ILE A 78 -1.02 3.25 5.69
CA ILE A 78 0.14 2.40 5.44
C ILE A 78 1.29 3.24 4.86
N ILE A 79 2.50 3.02 5.39
CA ILE A 79 3.75 3.50 4.81
C ILE A 79 4.64 2.30 4.47
N VAL A 80 5.20 2.32 3.27
CA VAL A 80 6.27 1.40 2.84
C VAL A 80 7.58 2.16 2.82
N TYR A 81 8.62 1.59 3.43
CA TYR A 81 9.94 2.19 3.54
C TYR A 81 10.92 1.62 2.52
N GLU A 82 11.87 2.45 2.09
CA GLU A 82 12.95 2.07 1.17
C GLU A 82 14.06 1.27 1.86
N ASP A 83 14.15 1.35 3.19
CA ASP A 83 15.20 0.73 3.99
C ASP A 83 14.65 -0.11 5.15
N ASP A 84 15.48 -1.02 5.64
CA ASP A 84 15.13 -1.95 6.72
C ASP A 84 14.98 -1.27 8.09
N ALA A 85 15.63 -0.12 8.29
CA ALA A 85 15.53 0.66 9.51
C ALA A 85 14.22 1.48 9.57
N CYS A 86 13.42 1.48 8.49
CA CYS A 86 12.20 2.26 8.35
C CYS A 86 12.42 3.76 8.59
N ILE A 87 13.49 4.31 8.00
CA ILE A 87 13.84 5.73 8.12
C ILE A 87 13.30 6.52 6.93
N ARG A 88 13.44 5.98 5.71
CA ARG A 88 13.07 6.65 4.47
C ARG A 88 11.73 6.10 3.96
N PRO A 89 10.60 6.75 4.28
CA PRO A 89 9.31 6.37 3.71
C PRO A 89 9.35 6.58 2.19
N HIS A 90 8.74 5.67 1.46
CA HIS A 90 8.87 5.57 0.00
C HIS A 90 7.50 5.60 -0.69
N ILE A 91 6.55 4.82 -0.15
CA ILE A 91 5.17 4.77 -0.62
C ILE A 91 4.26 5.13 0.55
N LEU A 92 3.32 6.03 0.31
CA LEU A 92 2.19 6.28 1.19
C LEU A 92 0.94 5.65 0.58
N VAL A 93 0.21 4.87 1.36
CA VAL A 93 -1.07 4.29 0.94
C VAL A 93 -2.18 4.79 1.85
N GLU A 94 -3.26 5.26 1.23
CA GLU A 94 -4.50 5.67 1.87
C GLU A 94 -5.63 4.73 1.41
N CYS A 95 -6.31 4.13 2.38
CA CYS A 95 -7.37 3.16 2.15
C CYS A 95 -8.74 3.80 2.41
N LYS A 96 -9.76 3.32 1.70
CA LYS A 96 -11.17 3.64 1.96
C LYS A 96 -12.01 2.38 1.86
N ARG A 97 -13.21 2.41 2.42
CA ARG A 97 -14.21 1.34 2.24
C ARG A 97 -14.58 1.16 0.76
N GLU A 98 -14.97 -0.05 0.38
CA GLU A 98 -15.35 -0.40 -0.99
C GLU A 98 -16.46 0.50 -1.54
N GLU A 99 -17.51 0.78 -0.75
CA GLU A 99 -18.64 1.61 -1.17
C GLU A 99 -18.44 3.12 -0.93
N VAL A 100 -17.18 3.60 -0.90
CA VAL A 100 -16.87 5.02 -0.74
C VAL A 100 -17.43 5.85 -1.89
N SER A 101 -18.00 7.03 -1.60
CA SER A 101 -18.47 7.94 -2.65
C SER A 101 -17.29 8.54 -3.43
N GLU A 102 -17.50 8.94 -4.68
CA GLU A 102 -16.44 9.59 -5.47
C GLU A 102 -15.94 10.87 -4.79
N ALA A 103 -16.81 11.63 -4.14
CA ALA A 103 -16.43 12.84 -3.41
C ALA A 103 -15.49 12.53 -2.22
N GLU A 104 -15.82 11.53 -1.40
CA GLU A 104 -14.95 11.08 -0.30
C GLU A 104 -13.64 10.49 -0.84
N TYR A 105 -13.67 9.80 -1.99
CA TYR A 105 -12.48 9.25 -2.62
C TYR A 105 -11.53 10.36 -3.11
N GLN A 106 -12.05 11.43 -3.72
CA GLN A 106 -11.24 12.60 -4.09
C GLN A 106 -10.66 13.31 -2.85
N GLN A 107 -11.40 13.34 -1.74
CA GLN A 107 -10.86 13.84 -0.47
C GLN A 107 -9.71 12.96 0.06
N ALA A 108 -9.80 11.64 -0.10
CA ALA A 108 -8.73 10.72 0.27
C ALA A 108 -7.46 10.97 -0.55
N ILE A 109 -7.59 11.29 -1.84
CA ILE A 109 -6.47 11.72 -2.69
C ILE A 109 -5.79 12.97 -2.13
N GLU A 110 -6.56 14.01 -1.81
CA GLU A 110 -5.97 15.24 -1.25
C GLU A 110 -5.36 15.01 0.15
N GLN A 111 -5.94 14.14 0.97
CA GLN A 111 -5.37 13.75 2.26
C GLN A 111 -4.03 13.03 2.09
N ALA A 112 -3.98 12.03 1.21
CA ALA A 112 -2.76 11.27 0.92
C ALA A 112 -1.62 12.18 0.45
N TYR A 113 -1.93 13.17 -0.40
CA TYR A 113 -0.96 14.20 -0.76
C TYR A 113 -0.55 15.04 0.44
N SER A 114 -1.50 15.55 1.23
CA SER A 114 -1.17 16.35 2.40
C SER A 114 -0.20 15.64 3.34
N TYR A 115 -0.40 14.33 3.55
CA TYR A 115 0.50 13.51 4.34
C TYR A 115 1.88 13.32 3.69
N ALA A 116 1.92 13.08 2.37
CA ALA A 116 3.17 12.96 1.63
C ALA A 116 4.03 14.22 1.71
N PHE A 117 3.41 15.41 1.70
CA PHE A 117 4.11 16.70 1.86
C PHE A 117 4.45 17.02 3.33
N ALA A 118 3.69 16.51 4.30
CA ALA A 118 3.94 16.74 5.72
C ALA A 118 5.07 15.87 6.30
N LEU A 119 5.29 14.67 5.75
CA LEU A 119 6.39 13.79 6.18
C LEU A 119 7.77 14.44 5.92
N PRO A 120 8.75 14.23 6.82
CA PRO A 120 10.07 14.89 6.74
C PRO A 120 10.93 14.41 5.58
N CYS A 121 10.69 13.19 5.08
CA CYS A 121 11.38 12.61 3.93
C CYS A 121 10.48 12.62 2.69
N ASP A 122 11.09 12.54 1.52
CA ASP A 122 10.38 12.53 0.24
C ASP A 122 9.67 11.19 0.00
N ILE A 123 8.33 11.20 0.08
CA ILE A 123 7.50 10.14 -0.49
C ILE A 123 7.60 10.22 -2.01
N LYS A 124 7.93 9.11 -2.65
CA LYS A 124 8.01 9.01 -4.12
C LYS A 124 6.71 8.60 -4.76
N TYR A 125 5.92 7.77 -4.07
CA TYR A 125 4.68 7.24 -4.60
C TYR A 125 3.53 7.37 -3.61
N VAL A 126 2.36 7.73 -4.12
CA VAL A 126 1.10 7.71 -3.38
C VAL A 126 0.18 6.69 -4.05
N TRP A 127 -0.45 5.85 -3.24
CA TRP A 127 -1.48 4.92 -3.66
C TRP A 127 -2.75 5.20 -2.86
N VAL A 128 -3.86 5.48 -3.52
CA VAL A 128 -5.18 5.57 -2.88
C VAL A 128 -6.05 4.43 -3.38
N THR A 129 -6.73 3.73 -2.47
CA THR A 129 -7.55 2.57 -2.88
C THR A 129 -8.78 2.34 -2.02
N SER A 130 -9.85 1.88 -2.67
CA SER A 130 -11.03 1.32 -2.02
C SER A 130 -11.09 -0.22 -2.09
N GLY A 131 -10.00 -0.89 -2.48
CA GLY A 131 -9.98 -2.31 -2.85
C GLY A 131 -10.48 -2.56 -4.27
N ILE A 132 -11.59 -1.93 -4.66
CA ILE A 132 -12.18 -2.02 -6.01
C ILE A 132 -11.54 -1.00 -6.97
N LYS A 133 -11.36 0.24 -6.51
CA LYS A 133 -10.70 1.33 -7.26
C LYS A 133 -9.30 1.55 -6.70
N SER A 134 -8.35 1.90 -7.56
CA SER A 134 -7.01 2.30 -7.17
C SER A 134 -6.50 3.40 -8.08
N ASP A 135 -5.95 4.46 -7.48
CA ASP A 135 -5.21 5.51 -8.16
C ASP A 135 -3.80 5.58 -7.60
N TYR A 136 -2.84 5.73 -8.50
CA TYR A 136 -1.42 5.72 -8.19
C TYR A 136 -0.79 6.99 -8.73
N PHE A 137 0.13 7.56 -7.97
CA PHE A 137 0.77 8.82 -8.34
C PHE A 137 2.26 8.79 -8.00
N GLU A 138 3.07 9.32 -8.90
CA GLU A 138 4.44 9.74 -8.60
C GLU A 138 4.40 11.17 -8.05
N VAL A 139 5.08 11.36 -6.92
CA VAL A 139 5.14 12.65 -6.23
C VAL A 139 6.57 13.13 -6.17
N ASP A 140 6.76 14.39 -6.53
CA ASP A 140 8.00 15.12 -6.26
C ASP A 140 7.69 16.33 -5.39
N LYS A 141 8.10 16.25 -4.13
CA LYS A 141 7.91 17.31 -3.14
C LYS A 141 8.64 18.61 -3.53
N THR A 142 9.79 18.49 -4.21
CA THR A 142 10.61 19.64 -4.62
C THR A 142 10.00 20.39 -5.79
N GLN A 143 9.34 19.67 -6.70
CA GLN A 143 8.66 20.23 -7.87
C GLN A 143 7.16 20.46 -7.63
N ASN A 144 6.63 20.05 -6.48
CA ASN A 144 5.21 20.03 -6.16
C ASN A 144 4.37 19.33 -7.24
N SER A 145 4.90 18.23 -7.81
CA SER A 145 4.26 17.50 -8.91
C SER A 145 3.47 16.29 -8.42
N ARG A 146 2.45 15.91 -9.20
CA ARG A 146 1.51 14.81 -8.94
C ARG A 146 1.20 14.12 -10.27
N ASN A 147 2.06 13.20 -10.69
CA ASN A 147 1.90 12.53 -11.98
C ASN A 147 1.10 11.25 -11.79
N GLN A 148 -0.07 11.14 -12.44
CA GLN A 148 -0.85 9.90 -12.39
C GLN A 148 -0.08 8.76 -13.08
N MET A 149 -0.05 7.62 -12.40
CA MET A 149 0.63 6.41 -12.84
C MET A 149 -0.36 5.27 -13.04
N PRO A 150 -0.03 4.29 -13.91
CA PRO A 150 -0.83 3.07 -14.04
C PRO A 150 -0.72 2.16 -12.80
N ASP A 151 0.41 2.21 -12.07
CA ASP A 151 0.67 1.41 -10.87
C ASP A 151 1.88 1.96 -10.08
N ILE A 152 2.11 1.44 -8.86
CA ILE A 152 3.38 1.60 -8.14
C ILE A 152 4.42 0.57 -8.58
N PRO A 153 5.73 0.84 -8.43
CA PRO A 153 6.76 -0.14 -8.70
C PRO A 153 6.73 -1.30 -7.70
N GLN A 154 7.12 -2.48 -8.17
CA GLN A 154 7.45 -3.59 -7.29
C GLN A 154 8.81 -3.35 -6.63
N PHE A 155 9.03 -4.05 -5.51
CA PHE A 155 10.30 -3.95 -4.80
C PHE A 155 11.50 -4.26 -5.70
N GLY A 156 12.47 -3.33 -5.71
CA GLY A 156 13.69 -3.44 -6.51
C GLY A 156 13.55 -3.02 -7.98
N VAL A 157 12.36 -2.65 -8.44
CA VAL A 157 12.09 -2.19 -9.80
C VAL A 157 12.15 -0.66 -9.85
N LYS A 158 12.92 -0.12 -10.80
CA LYS A 158 13.14 1.33 -10.92
C LYS A 158 12.22 2.01 -11.94
N THR A 159 11.64 1.25 -12.87
CA THR A 159 10.79 1.76 -13.94
C THR A 159 9.48 1.00 -13.96
N VAL A 160 8.37 1.72 -13.78
CA VAL A 160 7.02 1.15 -13.90
C VAL A 160 6.67 1.03 -15.38
N ALA A 161 6.30 -0.17 -15.81
CA ALA A 161 5.81 -0.44 -17.15
C ALA A 161 4.50 0.30 -17.39
N SER A 162 4.24 0.68 -18.65
CA SER A 162 3.03 1.40 -19.04
C SER A 162 1.73 0.59 -18.90
N TYR A 163 1.81 -0.70 -18.56
CA TYR A 163 0.67 -1.61 -18.40
C TYR A 163 0.85 -2.57 -17.22
N LYS A 164 -0.23 -2.80 -16.47
CA LYS A 164 -0.27 -3.62 -15.23
C LYS A 164 -0.40 -5.13 -15.49
N TYR A 165 -1.07 -5.52 -16.57
CA TYR A 165 -1.40 -6.91 -16.91
C TYR A 165 -0.95 -7.27 -18.32
N VAL A 166 -0.47 -8.50 -18.52
CA VAL A 166 -0.05 -9.05 -19.82
C VAL A 166 -0.61 -10.45 -20.00
N TYR A 167 -1.12 -10.77 -21.19
CA TYR A 167 -1.82 -12.02 -21.50
C TYR A 167 -0.93 -13.28 -21.34
N ASP A 168 0.40 -13.14 -21.46
CA ASP A 168 1.38 -14.24 -21.43
C ASP A 168 2.52 -14.01 -20.43
N ALA A 169 2.21 -13.43 -19.26
CA ALA A 169 3.23 -13.17 -18.22
C ALA A 169 4.02 -14.42 -17.78
N TYR A 170 3.48 -15.63 -18.00
CA TYR A 170 4.13 -16.91 -17.69
C TYR A 170 5.45 -17.15 -18.42
N PHE A 171 5.61 -16.60 -19.64
CA PHE A 171 6.77 -16.88 -20.49
C PHE A 171 7.83 -15.77 -20.44
N LEU A 172 7.59 -14.70 -19.67
CA LEU A 172 8.55 -13.61 -19.56
C LEU A 172 9.69 -13.99 -18.60
N PRO A 173 10.96 -13.83 -19.02
CA PRO A 173 12.10 -14.10 -18.14
C PRO A 173 12.03 -13.17 -16.92
N GLN A 174 12.25 -13.72 -15.72
CA GLN A 174 12.38 -12.91 -14.52
C GLN A 174 13.73 -12.22 -14.53
N ILE A 175 13.74 -10.92 -14.85
CA ILE A 175 14.95 -10.11 -14.86
C ILE A 175 14.98 -9.26 -13.58
N ALA A 176 16.07 -9.34 -12.84
CA ALA A 176 16.26 -8.53 -11.64
C ALA A 176 16.28 -7.04 -11.99
N GLY A 177 15.37 -6.26 -11.41
CA GLY A 177 15.22 -4.82 -11.68
C GLY A 177 14.11 -4.45 -12.67
N GLU A 178 13.45 -5.43 -13.29
CA GLU A 178 12.31 -5.22 -14.18
C GLU A 178 10.97 -5.60 -13.51
N GLN A 179 9.88 -4.94 -13.94
CA GLN A 179 8.55 -5.17 -13.40
C GLN A 179 8.04 -6.58 -13.71
N ARG A 180 7.55 -7.31 -12.70
CA ARG A 180 6.79 -8.54 -12.96
C ARG A 180 5.35 -8.18 -13.31
N PHE A 181 4.88 -8.64 -14.45
CA PHE A 181 3.49 -8.42 -14.84
C PHE A 181 2.55 -9.34 -14.07
N LEU A 182 1.45 -8.78 -13.55
CA LEU A 182 0.43 -9.56 -12.88
C LEU A 182 -0.42 -10.30 -13.94
N ILE A 183 -0.83 -11.52 -13.63
CA ILE A 183 -1.62 -12.38 -14.51
C ILE A 183 -3.08 -11.90 -14.44
N PHE A 184 -3.78 -11.89 -15.58
CA PHE A 184 -5.24 -11.71 -15.58
C PHE A 184 -5.91 -12.85 -14.79
N PRO A 185 -6.90 -12.56 -13.92
CA PRO A 185 -7.70 -13.60 -13.28
C PRO A 185 -8.57 -14.38 -14.28
#